data_AF-A0AAN6RU86-F1
#
_entry.id   AF-A0AAN6RU86-F1
#
_cell.length_a   1.000
_cell.length_b   1.000
_cell.length_c   1.000
_cell.angle_alpha   90.00
_cell.angle_beta   90.00
_cell.angle_gamma   90.00
#
_symmetry.space_group_name_H-M   'P 1'
#
loop_
_entity.id
_entity.type
_entity.pdbx_description
1 polymer ?
#
loop_
_entity_poly.entity_id
_entity_poly.type
_entity_poly.pdbx_seq_one_letter_code
_entity_poly.pdbx_strand_id
1 'polypeptide(L)'
;MRFTISLITALAALASASPALRRQASACPEADAIPACGATCIKDAVTQIGCADADYACMCAKFSELQSAAANCVVAGCGLEGALAVLSAAQAVCTACVPAA
;
A
#
# COMPACT_ATOMS: atom_id res chain seq x y z
N MET A 1 -32.59 -33.88 -35.93
CA MET A 1 -32.91 -32.65 -36.68
C MET A 1 -31.87 -31.60 -36.32
N ARG A 2 -31.03 -31.25 -37.29
CA ARG A 2 -30.11 -30.11 -37.24
C ARG A 2 -30.93 -28.83 -37.31
N PHE A 3 -30.84 -27.95 -36.32
CA PHE A 3 -31.22 -26.55 -36.50
C PHE A 3 -29.96 -25.69 -36.41
N THR A 4 -29.50 -25.38 -37.61
CA THR A 4 -28.54 -24.36 -37.98
C THR A 4 -29.00 -22.96 -37.55
N ILE A 5 -28.02 -22.07 -37.35
CA ILE A 5 -28.08 -20.59 -37.42
C ILE A 5 -28.46 -19.85 -36.12
N SER A 6 -27.44 -19.23 -35.50
CA SER A 6 -27.28 -17.78 -35.57
C SER A 6 -25.97 -17.34 -34.93
N LEU A 7 -25.09 -16.79 -35.77
CA LEU A 7 -23.99 -15.93 -35.39
C LEU A 7 -24.56 -14.75 -34.59
N ILE A 8 -24.24 -14.67 -33.30
CA ILE A 8 -24.38 -13.44 -32.53
C ILE A 8 -22.97 -13.07 -32.08
N THR A 9 -22.31 -12.28 -32.93
CA THR A 9 -21.14 -11.48 -32.58
C THR A 9 -21.55 -10.45 -31.53
N ALA A 10 -21.54 -10.84 -30.27
CA ALA A 10 -21.46 -9.88 -29.18
C ALA A 10 -19.99 -9.74 -28.81
N LEU A 11 -19.32 -8.73 -29.38
CA LEU A 11 -18.13 -8.17 -28.75
C LEU A 11 -18.58 -7.57 -27.41
N ALA A 12 -18.69 -8.42 -26.40
CA ALA A 12 -18.62 -7.98 -25.02
C ALA A 12 -17.18 -7.54 -24.81
N ALA A 13 -16.93 -6.23 -25.00
CA ALA A 13 -15.80 -5.57 -24.36
C ALA A 13 -16.06 -5.64 -22.84
N LEU A 14 -15.76 -6.81 -22.27
CA LEU A 14 -15.56 -6.98 -20.84
C LEU A 14 -14.32 -6.15 -20.52
N ALA A 15 -14.53 -4.88 -20.18
CA ALA A 15 -13.67 -4.20 -19.23
C ALA A 15 -13.84 -4.89 -17.87
N SER A 16 -13.40 -6.15 -17.77
CA SER A 16 -13.17 -6.80 -16.50
C SER A 16 -11.90 -6.18 -15.93
N ALA A 17 -12.05 -5.00 -15.33
CA ALA A 17 -11.16 -4.59 -14.25
C ALA A 17 -11.38 -5.61 -13.14
N SER A 18 -10.64 -6.71 -13.22
CA SER A 18 -10.66 -7.79 -12.24
C SER A 18 -10.44 -7.17 -10.86
N PRO A 19 -11.35 -7.34 -9.88
CA PRO A 19 -11.05 -7.01 -8.48
C PRO A 19 -9.89 -7.86 -7.93
N ALA A 20 -9.42 -8.86 -8.68
CA ALA A 20 -8.17 -9.56 -8.43
C ALA A 20 -6.93 -8.65 -8.57
N LEU A 21 -6.90 -7.67 -9.47
CA LEU A 21 -5.73 -6.79 -9.60
C LEU A 21 -5.65 -5.76 -8.47
N ARG A 22 -6.80 -5.35 -7.90
CA ARG A 22 -6.83 -4.51 -6.70
C ARG A 22 -6.48 -5.27 -5.41
N ARG A 23 -6.56 -6.60 -5.39
CA ARG A 23 -6.13 -7.41 -4.22
C ARG A 23 -4.62 -7.52 -4.09
N GLN A 24 -3.86 -7.35 -5.16
CA GLN A 24 -2.39 -7.29 -5.07
C GLN A 24 -1.86 -6.03 -4.37
N ALA A 25 -2.65 -4.95 -4.24
CA ALA A 25 -2.23 -3.75 -3.53
C ALA A 25 -2.02 -3.95 -2.02
N SER A 26 -2.47 -5.09 -1.46
CA SER A 26 -2.37 -5.39 -0.03
C SER A 26 -1.14 -6.22 0.35
N ALA A 27 -0.50 -6.92 -0.60
CA ALA A 27 0.72 -7.68 -0.35
C ALA A 27 1.93 -6.84 -0.77
N CYS A 28 2.38 -5.96 0.13
CA CYS A 28 3.60 -5.18 -0.03
C CYS A 28 4.73 -5.88 0.76
N PRO A 29 5.55 -6.75 0.14
CA PRO A 29 6.62 -7.45 0.86
C PRO A 29 7.66 -6.47 1.45
N GLU A 30 7.77 -5.27 0.91
CA GLU A 30 8.62 -4.21 1.45
C GLU A 30 8.11 -3.70 2.81
N ALA A 31 6.82 -3.85 3.11
CA ALA A 31 6.27 -3.51 4.42
C ALA A 31 6.78 -4.46 5.53
N ASP A 32 7.14 -5.69 5.18
CA ASP A 32 7.76 -6.65 6.12
C ASP A 32 9.21 -6.27 6.47
N ALA A 33 9.85 -5.42 5.66
CA ALA A 33 11.19 -4.90 5.96
C ALA A 33 11.18 -3.78 7.01
N ILE A 34 10.00 -3.29 7.41
CA ILE A 34 9.86 -2.28 8.45
C ILE A 34 10.31 -2.88 9.80
N PRO A 35 11.27 -2.24 10.50
CA PRO A 35 11.72 -2.70 11.81
C PRO A 35 10.56 -2.82 12.80
N ALA A 36 10.51 -3.92 13.56
CA ALA A 36 9.48 -4.16 14.57
C ALA A 36 9.40 -3.05 15.63
N CYS A 37 10.52 -2.38 15.92
CA CYS A 37 10.58 -1.25 16.86
C CYS A 37 9.74 -0.03 16.41
N GLY A 38 9.46 0.10 15.10
CA GLY A 38 8.73 1.22 14.51
C GLY A 38 7.39 0.85 13.89
N ALA A 39 7.06 -0.44 13.78
CA ALA A 39 5.85 -0.92 13.11
C ALA A 39 4.56 -0.40 13.78
N THR A 40 4.49 -0.42 15.12
CA THR A 40 3.36 0.15 15.88
C THR A 40 3.29 1.67 15.74
N CYS A 41 4.43 2.36 15.78
CA CYS A 41 4.49 3.81 15.57
C CYS A 41 3.94 4.22 14.20
N ILE A 42 4.26 3.46 13.15
CA ILE A 42 3.72 3.70 11.81
C ILE A 42 2.21 3.48 11.81
N LYS A 43 1.69 2.39 12.37
CA LYS A 43 0.24 2.14 12.42
C LYS A 43 -0.54 3.26 13.12
N ASP A 44 -0.03 3.73 14.26
CA ASP A 44 -0.65 4.85 14.97
C ASP A 44 -0.63 6.12 14.10
N ALA A 45 0.51 6.41 13.47
CA ALA A 45 0.65 7.56 12.58
C ALA A 45 -0.27 7.48 11.35
N VAL A 46 -0.43 6.31 10.73
CA VAL A 46 -1.38 6.04 9.64
C VAL A 46 -2.81 6.41 10.04
N THR A 47 -3.19 6.03 11.25
CA THR A 47 -4.51 6.31 11.81
C THR A 47 -4.67 7.82 12.06
N GLN A 48 -3.63 8.51 12.54
CA GLN A 48 -3.67 9.95 12.79
C GLN A 48 -3.81 10.79 11.51
N ILE A 49 -3.18 10.36 10.42
CA ILE A 49 -3.29 11.05 9.12
C ILE A 49 -4.55 10.66 8.33
N GLY A 50 -5.40 9.79 8.90
CA GLY A 50 -6.67 9.40 8.30
C GLY A 50 -6.57 8.39 7.15
N CYS A 51 -5.45 7.68 7.03
CA CYS A 51 -5.29 6.60 6.06
C CYS A 51 -5.79 5.27 6.64
N ALA A 52 -6.28 4.37 5.78
CA ALA A 52 -6.64 3.02 6.19
C ALA A 52 -5.38 2.14 6.34
N ASP A 53 -5.48 1.06 7.13
CA ASP A 53 -4.42 0.06 7.23
C ASP A 53 -4.06 -0.48 5.83
N ALA A 54 -2.76 -0.52 5.54
CA ALA A 54 -2.20 -0.92 4.24
C ALA A 54 -2.69 -0.09 3.02
N ASP A 55 -3.25 1.10 3.24
CA ASP A 55 -3.47 2.08 2.16
C ASP A 55 -2.18 2.82 1.84
N TYR A 56 -1.25 2.11 1.20
CA TYR A 56 0.07 2.63 0.85
C TYR A 56 -0.03 3.86 -0.06
N ALA A 57 -1.04 3.95 -0.91
CA ALA A 57 -1.27 5.14 -1.74
C ALA A 57 -1.58 6.38 -0.87
N CYS A 58 -2.47 6.26 0.11
CA CYS A 58 -2.75 7.33 1.06
C CYS A 58 -1.53 7.69 1.91
N MET A 59 -0.87 6.69 2.49
CA MET A 59 0.31 6.86 3.35
C MET A 59 1.42 7.62 2.63
N CYS A 60 1.67 7.29 1.36
CA CYS A 60 2.72 7.89 0.55
C CYS A 60 2.35 9.26 -0.02
N ALA A 61 1.07 9.50 -0.34
CA ALA A 61 0.58 10.84 -0.65
C ALA A 61 0.73 11.80 0.56
N LYS A 62 0.73 11.24 1.77
CA LYS A 62 0.81 11.94 3.06
C LYS A 62 2.13 11.69 3.80
N PHE A 63 3.19 11.31 3.08
CA PHE A 63 4.42 10.81 3.68
C PHE A 63 5.10 11.78 4.66
N SER A 64 5.03 13.09 4.39
CA SER A 64 5.55 14.12 5.30
C SER A 64 4.77 14.19 6.62
N GLU A 65 3.44 14.10 6.54
CA GLU A 65 2.55 14.06 7.72
C GLU A 65 2.76 12.76 8.51
N LEU A 66 2.90 11.62 7.80
CA LEU A 66 3.23 10.33 8.38
C LEU A 66 4.56 10.35 9.15
N GLN A 67 5.62 10.88 8.54
CA GLN A 67 6.92 11.02 9.19
C GLN A 67 6.84 11.87 10.45
N SER A 68 6.18 13.03 10.37
CA SER A 68 6.03 13.93 11.52
C SER A 68 5.28 13.26 12.67
N ALA A 69 4.18 12.55 12.36
CA ALA A 69 3.39 11.83 13.35
C ALA A 69 4.13 10.64 13.98
N ALA A 70 4.96 9.93 13.21
CA ALA A 70 5.71 8.76 13.69
C ALA A 70 7.04 9.12 14.39
N ALA A 71 7.65 10.27 14.07
CA ALA A 71 9.03 10.60 14.43
C ALA A 71 9.34 10.42 15.92
N ASN A 72 8.53 10.99 16.81
CA ASN A 72 8.77 10.92 18.25
C ASN A 72 8.69 9.48 18.78
N CYS A 73 7.71 8.71 18.32
CA CYS A 73 7.53 7.31 18.71
C CYS A 73 8.69 6.45 18.20
N VAL A 74 9.07 6.62 16.93
CA VAL A 74 10.16 5.86 16.31
C VAL A 74 11.50 6.19 16.98
N VAL A 75 11.81 7.45 17.25
CA VAL A 75 13.07 7.81 17.94
C VAL A 75 13.09 7.23 19.37
N ALA A 76 11.96 7.24 20.08
CA ALA A 76 11.86 6.65 21.42
C ALA A 76 11.99 5.12 21.42
N GLY A 77 11.42 4.43 20.43
CA GLY A 77 11.40 2.97 20.35
C GLY A 77 12.57 2.33 19.61
N CYS A 78 13.14 3.02 18.62
CA CYS A 78 14.18 2.52 17.73
C CYS A 78 15.53 3.23 17.86
N GLY A 79 15.59 4.38 18.55
CA GLY A 79 16.75 5.28 18.49
C GLY A 79 16.92 5.95 17.13
N LEU A 80 17.97 6.77 16.99
CA LEU A 80 18.21 7.53 15.75
C LEU A 80 18.60 6.64 14.55
N GLU A 81 19.45 5.63 14.77
CA GLU A 81 19.84 4.70 13.71
C GLU A 81 18.65 3.87 13.23
N GLY A 82 17.83 3.36 14.16
CA GLY A 82 16.62 2.64 13.80
C GLY A 82 15.57 3.54 13.16
N ALA A 83 15.49 4.81 13.53
CA ALA A 83 14.62 5.78 12.84
C ALA A 83 14.98 5.97 11.37
N LEU A 84 16.28 6.02 11.04
CA LEU A 84 16.74 6.07 9.66
C LEU A 84 16.40 4.79 8.88
N ALA A 85 16.49 3.62 9.53
CA ALA A 85 16.09 2.35 8.93
C ALA A 85 14.57 2.26 8.69
N VAL A 86 13.75 2.75 9.62
CA VAL A 86 12.29 2.83 9.45
C VAL A 86 11.94 3.78 8.31
N LEU A 87 12.61 4.93 8.23
CA LEU A 87 12.40 5.91 7.17
C LEU A 87 12.73 5.34 5.78
N SER A 88 13.88 4.66 5.65
CA SER A 88 14.30 4.07 4.38
C SER A 88 13.37 2.94 3.93
N ALA A 89 12.95 2.07 4.87
CA ALA A 89 11.95 1.05 4.59
C ALA A 89 10.62 1.65 4.14
N ALA A 90 10.13 2.71 4.81
CA ALA A 90 8.90 3.37 4.44
C ALA A 90 8.96 4.04 3.04
N GLN A 91 10.11 4.60 2.65
CA GLN A 91 10.32 5.08 1.27
C GLN A 91 10.33 3.95 0.23
N ALA A 92 10.93 2.80 0.59
CA ALA A 92 10.93 1.63 -0.28
C ALA A 92 9.50 1.12 -0.53
N VAL A 93 8.67 1.06 0.53
CA VAL A 93 7.23 0.78 0.43
C VAL A 93 6.53 1.75 -0.52
N CYS A 94 6.77 3.05 -0.39
CA CYS A 94 6.16 4.04 -1.27
C CYS A 94 6.56 3.91 -2.74
N THR A 95 7.77 3.40 -2.99
CA THR A 95 8.28 3.20 -4.33
C THR A 95 7.76 1.89 -4.96
N ALA A 96 7.66 0.84 -4.15
CA ALA A 96 7.30 -0.50 -4.62
C ALA A 96 5.79 -0.78 -4.64
N CYS A 97 5.04 -0.18 -3.71
CA CYS A 97 3.67 -0.60 -3.38
C CYS A 97 2.59 0.43 -3.71
N VAL A 98 2.97 1.63 -4.16
CA VAL A 98 2.02 2.57 -4.77
C VAL A 98 1.88 2.17 -6.24
N PRO A 99 0.71 1.69 -6.69
CA PRO A 99 0.53 1.35 -8.10
C PRO A 99 0.76 2.60 -8.96
N ALA A 100 1.49 2.45 -10.07
CA ALA A 100 1.60 3.49 -11.07
C ALA A 100 0.18 3.86 -11.54
N ALA A 101 -0.19 5.13 -11.34
CA ALA A 101 -1.49 5.68 -11.71
C ALA A 101 -1.71 5.64 -13.23
#